data_AF-A0A7C7ULF3-F1
#
_entry.id   AF-A0A7C7ULF3-F1
#
_cell.length_a   1.000
_cell.length_b   1.000
_cell.length_c   1.000
_cell.angle_alpha   90.00
_cell.angle_beta   90.00
_cell.angle_gamma   90.00
#
_symmetry.space_group_name_H-M   'P 1'
#
loop_
_entity.id
_entity.type
_entity.pdbx_description
1 polymer ?
#
loop_
_entity_poly.entity_id
_entity_poly.type
_entity_poly.pdbx_seq_one_letter_code
_entity_poly.pdbx_strand_id
1 'polypeptide(L)' 'MRGIHFDPDAPVINEQFAVVYAPRRSRGRVPENSVRVVESEQAAREGADPDRKYFAARVVGPSRSSEGMRIYYILEWLA' A
#
# COMPACT_ATOMS: atom_id res chain seq x y z
N MET A 1 22.24 22.55 -20.82
CA MET A 1 21.05 21.77 -20.41
C MET A 1 21.47 20.80 -19.32
N ARG A 2 21.08 21.02 -18.06
CA ARG A 2 21.39 20.08 -16.96
C ARG A 2 20.39 18.93 -17.03
N GLY A 3 20.86 17.80 -17.53
CA GLY A 3 20.15 16.53 -17.41
C GLY A 3 20.00 16.23 -15.92
N ILE A 4 18.76 16.15 -15.48
CA ILE A 4 18.38 15.56 -14.20
C ILE A 4 18.98 14.16 -14.13
N HIS A 5 19.99 13.99 -13.29
CA HIS A 5 20.54 12.69 -12.94
C HIS A 5 19.49 12.03 -12.05
N PHE A 6 18.75 11.05 -12.59
CA PHE A 6 17.97 10.16 -11.74
C PHE A 6 18.98 9.29 -10.98
N ASP A 7 19.24 9.64 -9.73
CA ASP A 7 19.93 8.74 -8.81
C ASP A 7 19.13 7.42 -8.75
N PRO A 8 19.73 6.27 -9.16
CA PRO A 8 19.09 4.96 -9.07
C PRO A 8 19.04 4.42 -7.62
N ASP A 9 19.54 5.19 -6.65
CA ASP A 9 19.55 4.89 -5.21
C ASP A 9 18.38 5.56 -4.46
N ALA A 10 17.36 6.03 -5.18
CA ALA A 10 16.06 6.13 -4.53
C ALA A 10 15.71 4.69 -4.12
N PRO A 11 15.45 4.39 -2.83
CA PRO A 11 15.06 3.06 -2.43
C PRO A 11 13.92 2.68 -3.37
N VAL A 12 14.06 1.58 -4.11
CA VAL A 12 12.97 1.04 -4.91
C VAL A 12 11.85 0.78 -3.91
N ILE A 13 11.01 1.79 -3.77
CA ILE A 13 9.81 1.75 -2.99
C ILE A 13 8.97 0.80 -3.83
N ASN A 14 8.89 -0.48 -3.45
CA ASN A 14 8.05 -1.45 -4.11
C ASN A 14 6.59 -1.07 -3.84
N GLU A 15 6.12 -0.09 -4.60
CA GLU A 15 4.73 0.32 -4.68
C GLU A 15 3.94 -0.88 -5.19
N GLN A 16 3.00 -1.33 -4.39
CA GLN A 16 2.16 -2.46 -4.70
C GLN A 16 0.69 -2.05 -4.57
N PHE A 17 -0.16 -2.68 -5.36
CA PHE A 17 -1.59 -2.50 -5.23
C PHE A 17 -2.12 -3.49 -4.20
N ALA A 18 -3.02 -3.04 -3.33
CA ALA A 18 -3.60 -3.92 -2.33
C ALA A 18 -5.05 -3.54 -2.00
N VAL A 19 -5.80 -4.55 -1.57
CA VAL A 19 -7.07 -4.37 -0.89
C VAL A 19 -6.78 -4.31 0.61
N VAL A 20 -7.13 -3.20 1.23
CA VAL A 20 -6.83 -2.93 2.63
C VAL A 20 -8.12 -2.88 3.43
N TYR A 21 -8.19 -3.69 4.48
CA TYR A 21 -9.25 -3.59 5.47
C TYR A 21 -9.00 -2.36 6.35
N ALA A 22 -9.83 -1.33 6.19
CA ALA A 22 -9.73 -0.09 6.92
C ALA A 22 -11.11 0.34 7.45
N PRO A 23 -11.55 -0.16 8.61
CA PRO A 23 -12.80 0.29 9.24
C PRO A 23 -12.76 1.79 9.53
N ARG A 24 -11.56 2.38 9.61
CA ARG A 24 -11.31 3.81 9.72
C ARG A 24 -10.11 4.18 8.83
N ARG A 25 -10.33 4.89 7.72
CA ARG A 25 -9.28 5.27 6.73
C ARG A 25 -8.21 6.26 7.26
N SER A 26 -8.16 6.49 8.57
CA SER A 26 -7.27 7.48 9.20
C SER A 26 -5.84 6.98 9.44
N ARG A 27 -5.58 5.68 9.25
CA ARG A 27 -4.27 5.07 9.50
C ARG A 27 -3.44 5.04 8.21
N GLY A 28 -2.36 5.81 8.15
CA GLY A 28 -1.36 5.73 7.07
C GLY A 28 -0.48 4.46 7.12
N ARG A 29 -0.70 3.58 8.11
CA ARG A 29 0.00 2.30 8.26
C ARG A 29 -0.95 1.21 8.75
N VAL A 30 -0.85 0.03 8.17
CA VAL A 30 -1.73 -1.12 8.44
C VAL A 30 -0.90 -2.40 8.59
N PRO A 31 -1.31 -3.35 9.43
CA PRO A 31 -0.62 -4.63 9.54
C PRO A 31 -0.78 -5.46 8.27
N GLU A 32 0.20 -6.31 7.95
CA GLU A 32 0.16 -7.26 6.83
C GLU A 32 -1.14 -8.08 6.80
N ASN A 33 -1.65 -8.49 7.96
CA ASN A 33 -2.93 -9.22 8.07
C ASN A 33 -4.15 -8.47 7.53
N SER A 34 -4.10 -7.15 7.45
CA SER A 34 -5.18 -6.31 6.90
C SER A 34 -4.94 -5.89 5.46
N VAL A 35 -3.85 -6.36 4.83
CA VAL A 35 -3.44 -5.99 3.47
C VAL A 35 -3.43 -7.23 2.60
N ARG A 36 -4.16 -7.18 1.51
CA ARG A 36 -4.10 -8.19 0.46
C ARG A 36 -3.50 -7.59 -0.79
N VAL A 37 -2.21 -7.84 -0.99
CA VAL A 37 -1.51 -7.41 -2.21
C VAL A 37 -2.10 -8.15 -3.41
N VAL A 38 -2.27 -7.40 -4.50
CA VAL A 38 -2.78 -7.88 -5.79
C VAL A 38 -1.84 -7.41 -6.91
N GLU A 39 -1.96 -8.05 -8.06
CA GLU A 39 -1.08 -7.82 -9.22
C GLU A 39 -1.31 -6.49 -9.93
N SER A 40 -2.46 -5.84 -9.73
CA SER A 40 -2.85 -4.65 -10.50
C SER A 40 -3.84 -3.76 -9.76
N GLU A 41 -3.87 -2.48 -10.13
CA GLU A 41 -4.84 -1.49 -9.64
C GLU A 41 -6.28 -1.97 -9.85
N GLN A 42 -6.56 -2.56 -11.02
CA GLN A 42 -7.89 -3.03 -11.39
C GLN A 42 -8.37 -4.13 -10.43
N ALA A 43 -7.52 -5.14 -10.16
CA ALA A 43 -7.80 -6.18 -9.17
C ALA A 43 -8.01 -5.61 -7.75
N ALA A 44 -7.32 -4.53 -7.38
CA ALA A 44 -7.51 -3.88 -6.09
C ALA A 44 -8.87 -3.19 -6.01
N ARG A 45 -9.29 -2.52 -7.09
CA ARG A 45 -10.61 -1.89 -7.18
C ARG A 45 -11.74 -2.91 -7.24
N GLU A 46 -11.58 -4.01 -7.97
CA GLU A 46 -12.56 -5.10 -8.03
C GLU A 46 -12.72 -5.81 -6.67
N GLY A 47 -11.63 -5.93 -5.91
CA GLY A 47 -11.66 -6.46 -4.55
C GLY A 47 -12.06 -5.45 -3.47
N ALA A 48 -12.22 -4.17 -3.82
CA ALA A 48 -12.66 -3.15 -2.87
C ALA A 48 -14.15 -3.32 -2.59
N ASP A 49 -14.50 -3.33 -1.30
CA ASP A 49 -15.85 -3.52 -0.81
C ASP A 49 -16.11 -2.50 0.31
N PRO A 50 -16.68 -1.32 -0.01
CA PRO A 50 -16.91 -0.26 0.97
C PRO A 50 -17.93 -0.66 2.05
N ASP A 51 -18.82 -1.61 1.77
CA ASP A 51 -19.80 -2.15 2.71
C ASP A 51 -19.08 -2.94 3.82
N ARG A 52 -18.15 -3.81 3.40
CA ARG A 52 -17.30 -4.63 4.25
C ARG A 52 -16.03 -3.94 4.76
N LYS A 53 -15.86 -2.65 4.47
CA LYS A 53 -14.70 -1.81 4.86
C LYS A 53 -13.36 -2.23 4.24
N TYR A 54 -13.40 -2.83 3.05
CA TYR A 54 -12.23 -3.10 2.23
C TYR A 54 -12.09 -2.00 1.19
N PHE A 55 -10.92 -1.40 1.07
CA PHE A 55 -10.66 -0.31 0.15
C PHE A 55 -9.40 -0.59 -0.67
N ALA A 56 -9.45 -0.26 -1.95
CA ALA A 56 -8.28 -0.32 -2.80
C ALA A 56 -7.29 0.76 -2.35
N ALA A 57 -6.03 0.39 -2.18
CA ALA A 57 -4.97 1.32 -1.83
C ALA A 57 -3.66 0.91 -2.50
N ARG A 58 -2.82 1.91 -2.75
CA ARG A 58 -1.43 1.74 -3.10
C ARG A 58 -0.62 1.70 -1.81
N VAL A 59 0.14 0.61 -1.63
CA VAL A 59 0.88 0.32 -0.41
C VAL A 59 2.36 0.11 -0.67
N VAL A 60 3.14 0.26 0.40
CA VAL A 60 4.58 0.04 0.43
C VAL A 60 4.94 -0.86 1.59
N GLY A 61 5.72 -1.91 1.31
CA GLY A 61 6.14 -2.88 2.31
C GLY A 61 6.18 -4.32 1.78
N PRO A 62 6.24 -5.32 2.66
CA PRO A 62 6.12 -5.19 4.12
C PRO A 62 7.39 -4.63 4.77
N SER A 63 7.24 -3.61 5.62
CA SER A 63 8.30 -3.13 6.50
C SER A 63 8.20 -3.80 7.87
N ARG A 64 9.33 -4.17 8.45
CA ARG A 64 9.40 -4.79 9.78
C ARG A 64 9.40 -3.70 10.85
N SER A 65 8.36 -3.67 11.69
CA SER A 65 8.32 -2.85 12.90
C SER A 65 9.31 -3.39 13.95
N SER A 66 9.80 -2.54 14.85
CA SER A 66 10.69 -2.92 15.95
C SER A 66 10.10 -4.00 16.87
N GLU A 67 8.78 -4.16 16.88
CA GLU A 67 8.05 -5.21 17.61
C GLU A 67 7.92 -6.53 16.84
N GLY A 68 8.60 -6.68 15.69
CA GLY A 68 8.57 -7.89 14.85
C GLY A 68 7.35 -8.03 13.95
N MET A 69 6.39 -7.10 14.03
CA MET A 69 5.21 -7.08 13.16
C MET A 69 5.54 -6.54 11.77
N ARG A 70 4.95 -7.13 10.74
CA ARG A 70 5.01 -6.62 9.36
C ARG A 70 3.89 -5.63 9.12
N ILE A 71 4.25 -4.42 8.67
CA ILE A 71 3.32 -3.35 8.36
C ILE A 71 3.52 -2.86 6.92
N TYR A 72 2.44 -2.41 6.33
CA TYR A 72 2.44 -1.69 5.07
C TYR A 72 2.09 -0.23 5.32
N TYR A 73 2.74 0.65 4.57
CA TYR A 73 2.42 2.06 4.52
C TYR A 73 1.44 2.31 3.38
N ILE A 74 0.38 3.05 3.65
CA ILE A 74 -0.57 3.48 2.64
C ILE A 74 0.01 4.72 1.97
N LEU A 75 0.28 4.65 0.67
CA LEU A 75 0.66 5.81 -0.13
C LEU A 75 -0.57 6.59 -0.57
N GLU A 76 -1.57 5.89 -1.10
CA GLU A 76 -2.77 6.50 -1.68
C GLU A 76 -3.97 5.53 -1.61
N TRP A 77 -5.17 6.06 -1.41
CA TRP A 77 -6.42 5.30 -1.55
C TRP A 77 -6.96 5.44 -2.96
N LEU A 78 -7.27 4.32 -3.60
CA LEU A 78 -7.73 4.26 -5.00
C LEU A 78 -9.27 4.21 -5.10
N ALA A 79 -9.97 4.21 -3.95
CA ALA A 79 -11.43 4.18 -3.77
C ALA A 79 -11.83 4.78 -2.40
#